data_AF-A0A6A3X0Q3-F1
#
_entry.id   AF-A0A6A3X0Q3-F1
#
_cell.length_a   1.000
_cell.length_b   1.000
_cell.length_c   1.000
_cell.angle_alpha   90.00
_cell.angle_beta   90.00
_cell.angle_gamma   90.00
#
_symmetry.space_group_name_H-M   'P 1'
#
loop_
_entity.id
_entity.type
_entity.pdbx_description
1 polymer ?
#
loop_
_entity_poly.entity_id
_entity_poly.type
_entity_poly.pdbx_seq_one_letter_code
_entity_poly.pdbx_strand_id
1 'polypeptide(L)'
;MAPKRKRTRREIEEALLQNARVNATPAGPEDASDRKKRRKRRNYHKRNLDKEFAALNIDAADADVPTANVREVVTTEGATVEQEGKQEDDDPAAHQRRYAAADVEGQRTTESEAVSTATPILGLHDRAAALRARDAERARVRRANMSASQKERTKAKNKERARASRARRTEEQRIAIREIERLRKQQRRARQTPAERETGREHNRIQQQVRRAAQTDAERRDVQQQNRVREAARRADQTDTERETIRQVNRERDAASRAAQTYEQRAASQAFDRERHASLRASQTEGERAASQALDRERHAMVRALQTEEERSATQAVDREQHATRRAALTEGEVEARREQERIRRKSVKPCHGHVNHENFRAAMVTGENVVNGRHRLPPTVVCPLCQAWKWPDESDFMCCMKGRVRIHPLQPAPGRLLVLYGDNEFRRHVRAYNQAFTFPSIGASSSVSTFRAVDQDQDVAGQHGVYSYRIQGAMGHYLGSMLPYVDPATGERTSPKFAQIYIVDPDMQARAQRRKGIYADLDNVALKDIEDMMERCNPCSAVLKFRRKAAGGFG
;
A
#
# COMPACT_ATOMS: atom_id res chain seq x y z
N MET A 1 22.81 0.33 -15.45
CA MET A 1 23.62 0.68 -14.27
C MET A 1 23.75 -0.54 -13.39
N ALA A 2 24.96 -1.10 -13.24
CA ALA A 2 25.19 -2.27 -12.41
C ALA A 2 24.97 -1.95 -10.91
N PRO A 3 24.41 -2.87 -10.11
CA PRO A 3 24.24 -2.66 -8.67
C PRO A 3 25.62 -2.57 -8.00
N LYS A 4 25.83 -1.52 -7.18
CA LYS A 4 27.10 -1.29 -6.49
C LYS A 4 27.39 -2.46 -5.53
N ARG A 5 28.56 -3.07 -5.69
CA ARG A 5 29.10 -4.15 -4.83
C ARG A 5 29.06 -3.72 -3.36
N LYS A 6 28.52 -4.58 -2.49
CA LYS A 6 28.54 -4.39 -1.03
C LYS A 6 29.98 -4.44 -0.52
N ARG A 7 30.35 -3.51 0.36
CA ARG A 7 31.70 -3.46 0.94
C ARG A 7 31.94 -4.65 1.85
N THR A 8 33.14 -5.22 1.80
CA THR A 8 33.53 -6.32 2.70
C THR A 8 33.77 -5.79 4.12
N ARG A 9 33.67 -6.65 5.15
CA ARG A 9 33.89 -6.26 6.56
C ARG A 9 35.21 -5.51 6.78
N ARG A 10 36.26 -5.89 6.06
CA ARG A 10 37.57 -5.23 6.08
C ARG A 10 37.53 -3.80 5.51
N GLU A 11 36.77 -3.58 4.44
CA GLU A 11 36.54 -2.24 3.85
C GLU A 11 35.68 -1.35 4.76
N ILE A 12 34.85 -1.94 5.63
CA ILE A 12 34.05 -1.21 6.63
C ILE A 12 34.92 -0.81 7.83
N GLU A 13 35.76 -1.72 8.34
CA GLU A 13 36.71 -1.42 9.42
C GLU A 13 37.73 -0.35 9.00
N GLU A 14 38.21 -0.41 7.75
CA GLU A 14 39.10 0.62 7.20
C GLU A 14 38.41 1.98 7.08
N ALA A 15 37.14 2.01 6.66
CA ALA A 15 36.34 3.24 6.62
C ALA A 15 36.11 3.82 8.03
N LEU A 16 35.91 2.98 9.05
CA LEU A 16 35.77 3.41 10.45
C LEU A 16 37.08 3.99 11.00
N LEU A 17 38.22 3.38 10.71
CA LEU A 17 39.55 3.91 11.06
C LEU A 17 39.84 5.24 10.38
N GLN A 18 39.46 5.39 9.11
CA GLN A 18 39.59 6.64 8.37
C GLN A 18 38.69 7.74 8.95
N ASN A 19 37.50 7.39 9.42
CA ASN A 19 36.57 8.29 10.11
C ASN A 19 37.09 8.72 11.49
N ALA A 20 37.75 7.82 12.23
CA ALA A 20 38.42 8.15 13.49
C ALA A 20 39.59 9.14 13.26
N ARG A 21 40.38 8.94 12.20
CA ARG A 21 41.45 9.88 11.80
C ARG A 21 40.92 11.26 11.40
N VAL A 22 39.81 11.33 10.67
CA VAL A 22 39.16 12.59 10.27
C VAL A 22 38.50 13.33 11.45
N ASN A 23 38.15 12.61 12.52
CA ASN A 23 37.56 13.16 13.74
C ASN A 23 38.56 13.44 14.86
N ALA A 24 39.87 13.20 14.65
CA ALA A 24 40.90 13.64 15.58
C ALA A 24 40.88 15.17 15.68
N THR A 25 40.82 15.68 16.91
CA THR A 25 40.69 17.12 17.20
C THR A 25 42.08 17.75 17.11
N PRO A 26 42.29 18.88 16.40
CA PRO A 26 43.56 19.58 16.44
C PRO A 26 43.82 20.17 17.84
N ALA A 27 45.06 20.10 18.32
CA ALA A 27 45.47 20.52 19.65
C ALA A 27 45.60 22.05 19.84
N GLY A 28 44.88 22.88 19.07
CA GLY A 28 44.98 24.34 19.13
C GLY A 28 43.66 25.06 18.83
N PRO A 29 43.54 26.36 19.16
CA PRO A 29 42.31 27.13 18.97
C PRO A 29 42.01 27.29 17.49
N GLU A 30 40.84 26.80 17.07
CA GLU A 30 40.39 26.77 15.67
C GLU A 30 39.38 27.90 15.40
N ASP A 31 39.49 28.53 14.24
CA ASP A 31 38.55 29.58 13.79
C ASP A 31 37.11 29.05 13.64
N ALA A 32 36.13 29.88 13.94
CA ALA A 32 34.71 29.54 13.99
C ALA A 32 34.17 29.06 12.63
N SER A 33 34.72 29.55 11.52
CA SER A 33 34.44 29.09 10.15
C SER A 33 34.79 27.61 9.99
N ASP A 34 35.99 27.23 10.42
CA ASP A 34 36.53 25.90 10.18
C ASP A 34 35.93 24.88 11.16
N ARG A 35 35.63 25.31 12.39
CA ARG A 35 34.81 24.54 13.34
C ARG A 35 33.44 24.20 12.77
N LYS A 36 32.79 25.14 12.06
CA LYS A 36 31.48 24.93 11.42
C LYS A 36 31.58 23.98 10.22
N LYS A 37 32.62 24.10 9.40
CA LYS A 37 32.88 23.16 8.29
C LYS A 37 33.14 21.74 8.78
N ARG A 38 33.95 21.56 9.83
CA ARG A 38 34.21 20.25 10.44
C ARG A 38 32.93 19.63 10.98
N ARG A 39 32.11 20.39 11.72
CA ARG A 39 30.81 19.91 12.23
C ARG A 39 29.87 19.48 11.11
N LYS A 40 29.86 20.19 9.98
CA LYS A 40 29.04 19.84 8.81
C LYS A 40 29.51 18.54 8.16
N ARG A 41 30.82 18.33 8.01
CA ARG A 41 31.40 17.07 7.50
C ARG A 41 31.08 15.89 8.42
N ARG A 42 31.20 16.09 9.73
CA ARG A 42 30.87 15.06 10.74
C ARG A 42 29.40 14.66 10.72
N ASN A 43 28.50 15.64 10.60
CA ASN A 43 27.07 15.38 10.49
C ASN A 43 26.71 14.68 9.17
N TYR A 44 27.35 15.03 8.06
CA TYR A 44 27.14 14.34 6.78
C TYR A 44 27.57 12.87 6.86
N HIS A 45 28.73 12.60 7.44
CA HIS A 45 29.26 11.24 7.51
C HIS A 45 28.48 10.36 8.50
N LYS A 46 28.06 10.91 9.64
CA LYS A 46 27.16 10.23 10.60
C LYS A 46 25.82 9.85 9.95
N ARG A 47 25.19 10.79 9.22
CA ARG A 47 23.92 10.53 8.53
C ARG A 47 24.03 9.47 7.43
N ASN A 48 25.20 9.33 6.82
CA ASN A 48 25.44 8.31 5.80
C ASN A 48 25.62 6.92 6.44
N LEU A 49 26.34 6.84 7.56
CA LEU A 49 26.46 5.61 8.35
C LEU A 49 25.12 5.16 8.93
N ASP A 50 24.34 6.07 9.51
CA ASP A 50 23.02 5.77 10.08
C ASP A 50 22.05 5.23 9.00
N LYS A 51 22.17 5.72 7.74
CA LYS A 51 21.42 5.20 6.59
C LYS A 51 21.89 3.81 6.14
N GLU A 52 23.19 3.53 6.25
CA GLU A 52 23.76 2.22 5.89
C GLU A 52 23.42 1.16 6.95
N PHE A 53 23.38 1.51 8.24
CA PHE A 53 22.88 0.63 9.31
C PHE A 53 21.39 0.31 9.17
N ALA A 54 20.57 1.33 8.86
CA ALA A 54 19.13 1.13 8.61
C ALA A 54 18.84 0.23 7.39
N ALA A 55 19.74 0.16 6.41
CA ALA A 55 19.59 -0.68 5.23
C ALA A 55 19.97 -2.16 5.46
N LEU A 56 20.54 -2.49 6.63
CA LEU A 56 21.01 -3.84 6.96
C LEU A 56 20.13 -4.58 7.99
N ASN A 57 19.01 -3.97 8.47
CA ASN A 57 18.11 -4.56 9.47
C ASN A 57 18.85 -5.12 10.71
N ILE A 58 19.88 -4.40 11.16
CA ILE A 58 20.53 -4.68 12.45
C ILE A 58 20.04 -3.59 13.39
N ASP A 59 19.18 -3.97 14.34
CA ASP A 59 18.79 -3.09 15.43
C ASP A 59 20.03 -2.72 16.25
N ALA A 60 20.11 -1.45 16.65
CA ALA A 60 21.26 -0.88 17.37
C ALA A 60 21.52 -1.51 18.76
N ALA A 61 20.78 -2.57 19.13
CA ALA A 61 20.86 -3.25 20.41
C ALA A 61 21.81 -4.47 20.43
N ASP A 62 22.24 -5.00 19.27
CA ASP A 62 23.01 -6.27 19.21
C ASP A 62 24.48 -6.12 18.76
N ALA A 63 25.07 -4.92 18.85
CA ALA A 63 26.49 -4.72 18.59
C ALA A 63 27.28 -4.60 19.90
N ASP A 64 27.74 -5.73 20.44
CA ASP A 64 28.82 -5.78 21.43
C ASP A 64 30.11 -5.20 20.80
N VAL A 65 30.44 -3.96 21.16
CA VAL A 65 31.76 -3.35 20.91
C VAL A 65 32.25 -2.74 22.23
N PRO A 66 33.49 -3.04 22.67
CA PRO A 66 34.00 -2.61 23.97
C PRO A 66 34.11 -1.08 24.06
N THR A 67 33.41 -0.50 25.01
CA THR A 67 33.52 0.93 25.35
C THR A 67 34.76 1.13 26.20
N ALA A 68 35.84 1.65 25.62
CA ALA A 68 36.99 2.12 26.38
C ALA A 68 36.72 3.54 26.92
N ASN A 69 36.36 3.59 28.21
CA ASN A 69 36.60 4.64 29.20
C ASN A 69 36.49 6.12 28.77
N VAL A 70 35.34 6.71 29.06
CA VAL A 70 35.26 8.10 29.55
C VAL A 70 34.41 8.07 30.82
N ARG A 71 35.04 8.37 31.97
CA ARG A 71 34.40 8.46 33.28
C ARG A 71 33.28 9.51 33.26
N GLU A 72 32.05 9.08 33.55
CA GLU A 72 30.98 9.93 34.05
C GLU A 72 31.33 10.41 35.46
N VAL A 73 31.16 11.70 35.71
CA VAL A 73 31.07 12.26 37.07
C VAL A 73 29.66 12.83 37.20
N VAL A 74 28.89 12.21 38.10
CA VAL A 74 27.51 12.52 38.46
C VAL A 74 27.50 13.45 39.69
N THR A 75 26.71 14.51 39.55
CA THR A 75 25.99 15.38 40.53
C THR A 75 26.54 15.58 41.96
N THR A 76 26.56 16.85 42.41
CA THR A 76 25.63 17.40 43.44
C THR A 76 25.98 18.87 43.72
N GLU A 77 24.98 19.76 43.66
CA GLU A 77 25.07 21.13 44.19
C GLU A 77 24.71 21.09 45.69
N GLY A 78 25.60 21.62 46.54
CA GLY A 78 25.41 21.79 47.98
C GLY A 78 26.42 22.78 48.52
N ALA A 79 25.92 23.77 49.27
CA ALA A 79 26.64 24.90 49.85
C ALA A 79 27.58 24.52 51.00
N THR A 80 28.67 25.30 51.16
CA THR A 80 29.27 25.86 52.41
C THR A 80 30.61 26.51 52.03
N VAL A 81 30.78 27.84 52.23
CA VAL A 81 31.47 28.48 53.38
C VAL A 81 32.94 28.07 53.50
N GLU A 82 33.81 29.08 53.45
CA GLU A 82 35.16 29.27 54.03
C GLU A 82 35.88 30.31 53.11
N GLN A 83 36.67 31.28 53.54
CA GLN A 83 36.90 31.94 54.82
C GLN A 83 37.70 33.23 54.50
N GLU A 84 37.83 34.08 55.49
CA GLU A 84 38.30 35.46 55.50
C GLU A 84 39.75 35.73 55.04
N GLY A 85 40.00 36.99 54.69
CA GLY A 85 41.32 37.60 54.67
C GLY A 85 41.26 39.12 54.51
N LYS A 86 41.19 39.83 55.65
CA LYS A 86 41.91 41.07 56.06
C LYS A 86 42.11 42.21 55.04
N GLN A 87 42.05 43.50 55.33
CA GLN A 87 41.88 44.31 56.56
C GLN A 87 42.01 45.77 56.07
N GLU A 88 41.15 46.67 56.54
CA GLU A 88 41.53 48.05 56.91
C GLU A 88 40.34 48.69 57.64
N ASP A 89 40.54 48.86 58.94
CA ASP A 89 39.66 49.58 59.86
C ASP A 89 39.77 51.08 59.58
N ASP A 90 38.64 51.74 59.32
CA ASP A 90 38.54 53.21 59.39
C ASP A 90 37.60 53.59 60.55
N ASP A 91 38.21 54.26 61.52
CA ASP A 91 37.68 54.74 62.80
C ASP A 91 36.34 55.52 62.66
N PRO A 92 35.25 55.12 63.35
CA PRO A 92 33.96 55.81 63.33
C PRO A 92 34.02 57.28 63.81
N ALA A 93 35.06 57.67 64.54
CA ALA A 93 35.26 59.03 65.04
C ALA A 93 35.79 60.00 63.97
N ALA A 94 36.30 59.53 62.82
CA ALA A 94 36.73 60.38 61.71
C ALA A 94 35.56 60.79 60.79
N HIS A 95 34.55 59.94 60.64
CA HIS A 95 33.38 60.22 59.80
C HIS A 95 32.41 61.21 60.47
N GLN A 96 32.26 61.17 61.80
CA GLN A 96 31.40 62.13 62.52
C GLN A 96 32.00 63.55 62.57
N ARG A 97 33.33 63.70 62.53
CA ARG A 97 33.98 65.03 62.41
C ARG A 97 33.83 65.66 61.03
N ARG A 98 33.71 64.85 59.96
CA ARG A 98 33.44 65.36 58.59
C ARG A 98 31.99 65.79 58.38
N TYR A 99 31.04 65.27 59.16
CA TYR A 99 29.63 65.69 59.08
C TYR A 99 29.29 66.87 59.99
N ALA A 100 30.02 67.11 61.09
CA ALA A 100 29.81 68.28 61.94
C ALA A 100 30.39 69.59 61.36
N ALA A 101 31.36 69.51 60.42
CA ALA A 101 31.96 70.68 59.76
C ALA A 101 31.17 71.18 58.54
N ALA A 102 30.21 70.40 58.01
CA ALA A 102 29.42 70.77 56.83
C ALA A 102 28.12 71.55 57.16
N ASP A 103 27.75 71.64 58.45
CA ASP A 103 26.55 72.36 58.91
C ASP A 103 26.83 73.78 59.46
N VAL A 104 28.07 74.29 59.34
CA VAL A 104 28.42 75.68 59.74
C VAL A 104 28.75 76.59 58.56
N GLU A 105 28.90 76.08 57.33
CA GLU A 105 29.28 76.89 56.16
C GLU A 105 28.17 77.04 55.10
N GLY A 106 26.94 77.29 55.59
CA GLY A 106 25.79 77.68 54.78
C GLY A 106 24.93 78.79 55.40
N GLN A 107 25.42 79.43 56.47
CA GLN A 107 24.79 80.58 57.12
C GLN A 107 25.79 81.73 57.21
N ARG A 108 26.09 82.37 56.06
CA ARG A 108 26.59 83.76 55.94
C ARG A 108 26.85 84.07 54.47
N THR A 109 25.79 84.26 53.69
CA THR A 109 25.73 85.16 52.53
C THR A 109 24.30 85.14 52.00
N THR A 110 23.51 86.14 52.40
CA THR A 110 22.34 86.74 51.72
C THR A 110 21.32 87.28 52.74
N GLU A 111 21.78 88.09 53.68
CA GLU A 111 20.97 89.24 54.10
C GLU A 111 21.40 90.42 53.22
N SER A 112 20.53 90.83 52.31
CA SER A 112 20.35 92.19 51.78
C SER A 112 19.65 92.14 50.42
N GLU A 113 18.59 92.97 50.30
CA GLU A 113 17.94 93.43 49.07
C GLU A 113 17.05 92.45 48.28
N ALA A 114 15.73 92.57 48.44
CA ALA A 114 14.90 93.32 47.48
C ALA A 114 13.40 93.26 47.83
N VAL A 115 12.73 94.35 47.48
CA VAL A 115 11.38 94.81 47.83
C VAL A 115 10.28 94.16 46.96
N SER A 116 9.09 94.03 47.56
CA SER A 116 7.72 93.92 47.00
C SER A 116 7.40 92.96 45.83
N THR A 117 6.42 92.09 46.05
CA THR A 117 5.03 92.31 45.57
C THR A 117 4.07 91.23 46.12
N ALA A 118 2.84 91.66 46.38
CA ALA A 118 1.77 90.90 47.02
C ALA A 118 1.41 89.58 46.29
N THR A 119 1.25 88.49 47.05
CA THR A 119 0.71 87.21 46.55
C THR A 119 -0.72 87.04 47.02
N PRO A 120 -1.69 86.68 46.14
CA PRO A 120 -3.05 86.41 46.57
C PRO A 120 -3.13 85.08 47.33
N ILE A 121 -4.04 84.99 48.29
CA ILE A 121 -4.34 83.79 49.06
C ILE A 121 -4.93 82.73 48.11
N LEU A 122 -4.08 81.78 47.68
CA LEU A 122 -4.50 80.60 46.94
C LEU A 122 -5.32 79.67 47.83
N GLY A 123 -6.43 79.14 47.31
CA GLY A 123 -7.30 78.21 48.03
C GLY A 123 -6.58 76.92 48.45
N LEU A 124 -7.10 76.24 49.48
CA LEU A 124 -6.54 75.00 50.03
C LEU A 124 -6.22 73.93 48.96
N HIS A 125 -7.01 73.87 47.88
CA HIS A 125 -6.79 72.96 46.75
C HIS A 125 -5.55 73.31 45.91
N ASP A 126 -5.26 74.59 45.69
CA ASP A 126 -4.10 75.07 44.94
C ASP A 126 -2.81 74.93 45.75
N ARG A 127 -2.89 75.12 47.06
CA ARG A 127 -1.77 74.89 47.99
C ARG A 127 -1.39 73.41 48.05
N ALA A 128 -2.39 72.53 48.08
CA ALA A 128 -2.18 71.09 48.01
C ALA A 128 -1.67 70.62 46.63
N ALA A 129 -2.04 71.30 45.53
CA ALA A 129 -1.50 71.05 44.20
C ALA A 129 -0.03 71.48 44.10
N ALA A 130 0.31 72.66 44.61
CA ALA A 130 1.67 73.18 44.66
C ALA A 130 2.61 72.31 45.51
N LEU A 131 2.14 71.83 46.66
CA LEU A 131 2.90 70.87 47.50
C LEU A 131 3.15 69.54 46.77
N ARG A 132 2.13 68.96 46.12
CA ARG A 132 2.29 67.76 45.29
C ARG A 132 3.28 67.98 44.15
N ALA A 133 3.30 69.16 43.53
CA ALA A 133 4.26 69.51 42.48
C ALA A 133 5.69 69.59 43.03
N ARG A 134 5.89 70.22 44.20
CA ARG A 134 7.20 70.31 44.86
C ARG A 134 7.73 68.94 45.29
N ASP A 135 6.87 68.08 45.81
CA ASP A 135 7.23 66.70 46.18
C ASP A 135 7.52 65.82 44.97
N ALA A 136 6.76 66.00 43.88
CA ALA A 136 7.03 65.34 42.61
C ALA A 136 8.40 65.75 42.06
N GLU A 137 8.77 67.03 42.18
CA GLU A 137 10.07 67.54 41.74
C GLU A 137 11.21 67.00 42.60
N ARG A 138 11.06 67.01 43.94
CA ARG A 138 12.02 66.35 44.86
C ARG A 138 12.16 64.85 44.55
N ALA A 139 11.08 64.17 44.16
CA ALA A 139 11.13 62.77 43.75
C ALA A 139 11.78 62.57 42.36
N ARG A 140 11.70 63.55 41.45
CA ARG A 140 12.44 63.52 40.17
C ARG A 140 13.93 63.64 40.40
N VAL A 141 14.36 64.65 41.17
CA VAL A 141 15.78 64.86 41.51
C VAL A 141 16.36 63.63 42.22
N ARG A 142 15.65 63.10 43.23
CA ARG A 142 16.06 61.86 43.91
C ARG A 142 16.19 60.68 42.96
N ARG A 143 15.27 60.49 42.00
CA ARG A 143 15.34 59.42 41.00
C ARG A 143 16.48 59.61 40.01
N ALA A 144 16.77 60.85 39.60
CA ALA A 144 17.87 61.19 38.72
C ALA A 144 19.21 60.80 39.36
N ASN A 145 19.38 61.14 40.64
CA ASN A 145 20.60 60.92 41.42
C ASN A 145 20.78 59.48 41.93
N MET A 146 19.84 58.55 41.68
CA MET A 146 20.03 57.14 42.04
C MET A 146 21.03 56.45 41.12
N SER A 147 21.94 55.69 41.72
CA SER A 147 22.81 54.74 41.00
C SER A 147 21.99 53.63 40.31
N ALA A 148 22.58 52.96 39.31
CA ALA A 148 21.94 51.84 38.61
C ALA A 148 21.55 50.70 39.58
N SER A 149 22.41 50.38 40.54
CA SER A 149 22.14 49.36 41.58
C SER A 149 20.96 49.73 42.48
N GLN A 150 20.87 51.00 42.92
CA GLN A 150 19.72 51.49 43.71
C GLN A 150 18.42 51.51 42.88
N LYS A 151 18.49 51.87 41.59
CA LYS A 151 17.37 51.79 40.64
C LYS A 151 16.87 50.34 40.49
N GLU A 152 17.76 49.36 40.41
CA GLU A 152 17.35 47.94 40.32
C GLU A 152 16.74 47.42 41.63
N ARG A 153 17.32 47.74 42.79
CA ARG A 153 16.75 47.36 44.10
C ARG A 153 15.36 47.95 44.30
N THR A 154 15.15 49.22 43.95
CA THR A 154 13.84 49.86 44.05
C THR A 154 12.82 49.27 43.07
N LYS A 155 13.22 48.92 41.84
CA LYS A 155 12.38 48.17 40.89
C LYS A 155 12.01 46.78 41.42
N ALA A 156 12.96 46.05 42.01
CA ALA A 156 12.72 44.74 42.59
C ALA A 156 11.69 44.80 43.74
N LYS A 157 11.87 45.75 44.67
CA LYS A 157 10.94 45.98 45.78
C LYS A 157 9.54 46.38 45.28
N ASN A 158 9.44 47.21 44.25
CA ASN A 158 8.17 47.58 43.64
C ASN A 158 7.50 46.40 42.91
N LYS A 159 8.28 45.55 42.24
CA LYS A 159 7.80 44.32 41.60
C LYS A 159 7.24 43.35 42.63
N GLU A 160 7.91 43.20 43.77
CA GLU A 160 7.45 42.37 44.89
C GLU A 160 6.16 42.90 45.50
N ARG A 161 6.10 44.20 45.82
CA ARG A 161 4.85 44.86 46.27
C ARG A 161 3.70 44.67 45.28
N ALA A 162 3.97 44.80 43.98
CA ALA A 162 2.98 44.57 42.94
C ALA A 162 2.52 43.10 42.87
N ARG A 163 3.42 42.13 43.07
CA ARG A 163 3.09 40.70 43.17
C ARG A 163 2.21 40.42 44.39
N ALA A 164 2.59 40.92 45.56
CA ALA A 164 1.82 40.75 46.79
C ALA A 164 0.44 41.43 46.70
N SER A 165 0.35 42.60 46.06
CA SER A 165 -0.93 43.26 45.78
C SER A 165 -1.79 42.42 44.83
N ARG A 166 -1.23 41.85 43.75
CA ARG A 166 -1.97 40.99 42.81
C ARG A 166 -2.47 39.70 43.48
N ALA A 167 -1.67 39.10 44.37
CA ALA A 167 -2.03 37.89 45.09
C ALA A 167 -3.25 38.11 46.01
N ARG A 168 -3.32 39.27 46.67
CA ARG A 168 -4.43 39.64 47.58
C ARG A 168 -5.73 40.07 46.88
N ARG A 169 -5.77 40.16 45.54
CA ARG A 169 -6.97 40.60 44.80
C ARG A 169 -8.03 39.50 44.73
N THR A 170 -9.29 39.89 44.94
CA THR A 170 -10.46 39.06 44.68
C THR A 170 -10.67 38.84 43.18
N GLU A 171 -11.47 37.84 42.79
CA GLU A 171 -11.72 37.56 41.37
C GLU A 171 -12.48 38.70 40.68
N GLU A 172 -13.43 39.33 41.36
CA GLU A 172 -14.13 40.53 40.85
C GLU A 172 -13.17 41.68 40.56
N GLN A 173 -12.24 41.97 41.48
CA GLN A 173 -11.20 42.98 41.26
C GLN A 173 -10.27 42.61 40.10
N ARG A 174 -9.99 41.33 39.89
CA ARG A 174 -9.19 40.86 38.74
C ARG A 174 -9.95 41.05 37.43
N ILE A 175 -11.25 40.73 37.39
CA ILE A 175 -12.10 40.94 36.22
C ILE A 175 -12.21 42.43 35.90
N ALA A 176 -12.50 43.28 36.88
CA ALA A 176 -12.59 44.73 36.69
C ALA A 176 -11.28 45.33 36.15
N ILE A 177 -10.12 44.91 36.67
CA ILE A 177 -8.81 45.37 36.19
C ILE A 177 -8.52 44.86 34.77
N ARG A 178 -8.89 43.61 34.44
CA ARG A 178 -8.76 43.07 33.08
C ARG A 178 -9.61 43.87 32.09
N GLU A 179 -10.81 44.28 32.49
CA GLU A 179 -11.70 45.08 31.63
C GLU A 179 -11.16 46.51 31.43
N ILE A 180 -10.66 47.15 32.49
CA ILE A 180 -9.96 48.44 32.37
C ILE A 180 -8.76 48.34 31.43
N GLU A 181 -7.94 47.28 31.54
CA GLU A 181 -6.82 47.05 30.64
C GLU A 181 -7.26 46.80 29.19
N ARG A 182 -8.37 46.06 28.99
CA ARG A 182 -8.96 45.82 27.67
C ARG A 182 -9.37 47.13 27.02
N LEU A 183 -10.10 47.99 27.73
CA LEU A 183 -10.54 49.30 27.25
C LEU A 183 -9.35 50.22 26.94
N ARG A 184 -8.33 50.26 27.81
CA ARG A 184 -7.09 51.02 27.56
C ARG A 184 -6.36 50.53 26.31
N LYS A 185 -6.27 49.20 26.10
CA LYS A 185 -5.66 48.62 24.88
C LYS A 185 -6.48 48.96 23.64
N GLN A 186 -7.81 48.95 23.71
CA GLN A 186 -8.69 49.33 22.61
C GLN A 186 -8.51 50.81 22.23
N GLN A 187 -8.53 51.72 23.21
CA GLN A 187 -8.29 53.15 22.98
C GLN A 187 -6.90 53.40 22.40
N ARG A 188 -5.87 52.70 22.90
CA ARG A 188 -4.51 52.77 22.33
C ARG A 188 -4.50 52.34 20.86
N ARG A 189 -5.12 51.20 20.51
CA ARG A 189 -5.19 50.69 19.13
C ARG A 189 -5.94 51.64 18.19
N ALA A 190 -7.01 52.27 18.68
CA ALA A 190 -7.78 53.26 17.91
C ALA A 190 -6.92 54.46 17.53
N ARG A 191 -6.04 54.93 18.43
CA ARG A 191 -5.14 56.06 18.22
C ARG A 191 -3.85 55.75 17.43
N GLN A 192 -3.58 54.48 17.12
CA GLN A 192 -2.36 54.09 16.39
C GLN A 192 -2.39 54.53 14.92
N THR A 193 -1.25 55.00 14.42
CA THR A 193 -1.07 55.28 12.99
C THR A 193 -0.96 54.00 12.16
N PRO A 194 -1.18 54.04 10.84
CA PRO A 194 -1.00 52.87 9.97
C PRO A 194 0.39 52.22 10.07
N ALA A 195 1.46 53.02 10.14
CA ALA A 195 2.84 52.54 10.27
C ALA A 195 3.08 51.84 11.63
N GLU A 196 2.55 52.37 12.73
CA GLU A 196 2.60 51.72 14.04
C GLU A 196 1.81 50.41 14.09
N ARG A 197 0.72 50.32 13.33
CA ARG A 197 -0.07 49.08 13.20
C ARG A 197 0.70 48.03 12.40
N GLU A 198 1.39 48.44 11.34
CA GLU A 198 2.20 47.55 10.52
C GLU A 198 3.40 47.00 11.28
N THR A 199 4.17 47.86 11.95
CA THR A 199 5.28 47.43 12.83
C THR A 199 4.78 46.50 13.95
N GLY A 200 3.61 46.77 14.51
CA GLY A 200 2.95 45.88 15.47
C GLY A 200 2.56 44.52 14.88
N ARG A 201 2.02 44.48 13.66
CA ARG A 201 1.70 43.22 12.95
C ARG A 201 2.96 42.43 12.65
N GLU A 202 4.02 43.10 12.21
CA GLU A 202 5.28 42.45 11.89
C GLU A 202 5.96 41.88 13.14
N HIS A 203 5.98 42.64 14.24
CA HIS A 203 6.46 42.13 15.52
C HIS A 203 5.67 40.89 15.99
N ASN A 204 4.34 40.87 15.81
CA ASN A 204 3.52 39.72 16.14
C ASN A 204 3.81 38.51 15.22
N ARG A 205 4.04 38.73 13.91
CA ARG A 205 4.45 37.68 12.97
C ARG A 205 5.77 37.06 13.38
N ILE A 206 6.78 37.89 13.69
CA ILE A 206 8.09 37.43 14.16
C ILE A 206 7.95 36.64 15.47
N GLN A 207 7.21 37.17 16.46
CA GLN A 207 6.97 36.42 17.69
C GLN A 207 6.26 35.09 17.46
N GLN A 208 5.30 35.03 16.53
CA GLN A 208 4.61 33.79 16.20
C GLN A 208 5.53 32.79 15.50
N GLN A 209 6.41 33.24 14.61
CA GLN A 209 7.44 32.40 13.98
C GLN A 209 8.41 31.84 15.02
N VAL A 210 8.92 32.67 15.93
CA VAL A 210 9.81 32.23 17.02
C VAL A 210 9.11 31.21 17.91
N ARG A 211 7.84 31.44 18.28
CA ARG A 211 7.05 30.47 19.05
C ARG A 211 6.90 29.15 18.30
N ARG A 212 6.53 29.19 17.01
CA ARG A 212 6.38 27.97 16.18
C ARG A 212 7.70 27.21 16.01
N ALA A 213 8.81 27.92 15.87
CA ALA A 213 10.14 27.32 15.75
C ALA A 213 10.60 26.68 17.07
N ALA A 214 10.19 27.22 18.22
CA ALA A 214 10.47 26.67 19.53
C ALA A 214 9.53 25.52 19.96
N GLN A 215 8.45 25.27 19.21
CA GLN A 215 7.49 24.21 19.54
C GLN A 215 8.11 22.82 19.42
N THR A 216 7.82 21.96 20.39
CA THR A 216 8.17 20.55 20.34
C THR A 216 7.32 19.80 19.31
N ASP A 217 7.77 18.62 18.90
CA ASP A 217 7.05 17.78 17.93
C ASP A 217 5.66 17.37 18.45
N ALA A 218 5.53 17.14 19.77
CA ALA A 218 4.25 16.84 20.42
C ALA A 218 3.29 18.03 20.34
N GLU A 219 3.75 19.23 20.72
CA GLU A 219 2.94 20.46 20.64
C GLU A 219 2.50 20.76 19.21
N ARG A 220 3.36 20.51 18.20
CA ARG A 220 2.99 20.69 16.79
C ARG A 220 1.90 19.70 16.37
N ARG A 221 1.95 18.45 16.84
CA ARG A 221 0.91 17.45 16.56
C ARG A 221 -0.42 17.83 17.21
N ASP A 222 -0.40 18.32 18.45
CA ASP A 222 -1.61 18.77 19.15
C ASP A 222 -2.26 19.95 18.44
N VAL A 223 -1.47 20.95 18.03
CA VAL A 223 -1.99 22.09 17.26
C VAL A 223 -2.58 21.64 15.92
N GLN A 224 -1.91 20.71 15.21
CA GLN A 224 -2.45 20.15 13.97
C GLN A 224 -3.75 19.38 14.21
N GLN A 225 -3.84 18.61 15.29
CA GLN A 225 -5.05 17.88 15.65
C GLN A 225 -6.20 18.84 15.98
N GLN A 226 -5.95 19.89 16.77
CA GLN A 226 -6.94 20.91 17.06
C GLN A 226 -7.42 21.63 15.80
N ASN A 227 -6.51 21.92 14.85
CA ASN A 227 -6.89 22.51 13.57
C ASN A 227 -7.75 21.55 12.74
N ARG A 228 -7.38 20.27 12.66
CA ARG A 228 -8.19 19.23 11.98
C ARG A 228 -9.60 19.14 12.56
N VAL A 229 -9.73 19.16 13.89
CA VAL A 229 -11.04 19.11 14.58
C VAL A 229 -11.87 20.36 14.26
N ARG A 230 -11.26 21.55 14.33
CA ARG A 230 -11.95 22.81 13.99
C ARG A 230 -12.40 22.86 12.53
N GLU A 231 -11.57 22.39 11.60
CA GLU A 231 -11.92 22.31 10.19
C GLU A 231 -12.97 21.25 9.90
N ALA A 232 -12.95 20.12 10.62
CA ALA A 232 -13.99 19.11 10.53
C ALA A 232 -15.34 19.63 11.03
N ALA A 233 -15.37 20.33 12.18
CA ALA A 233 -16.58 20.97 12.69
C ALA A 233 -17.13 22.02 11.70
N ARG A 234 -16.27 22.91 11.19
CA ARG A 234 -16.66 23.87 10.14
C ARG A 234 -17.23 23.19 8.89
N ARG A 235 -16.64 22.07 8.46
CA ARG A 235 -17.14 21.28 7.32
C ARG A 235 -18.41 20.51 7.65
N ALA A 236 -18.71 20.22 8.92
CA ALA A 236 -19.97 19.59 9.31
C ALA A 236 -21.12 20.61 9.25
N ASP A 237 -20.87 21.84 9.70
CA ASP A 237 -21.86 22.93 9.74
C ASP A 237 -22.14 23.57 8.35
N GLN A 238 -21.38 23.19 7.31
CA GLN A 238 -21.56 23.69 5.96
C GLN A 238 -22.86 23.21 5.32
N THR A 239 -23.59 24.16 4.72
CA THR A 239 -24.77 23.90 3.91
C THR A 239 -24.39 23.27 2.56
N ASP A 240 -25.34 22.58 1.90
CA ASP A 240 -25.07 21.91 0.63
C ASP A 240 -24.68 22.89 -0.50
N THR A 241 -25.24 24.11 -0.50
CA THR A 241 -24.89 25.16 -1.46
C THR A 241 -23.46 25.66 -1.25
N GLU A 242 -23.03 25.86 -0.01
CA GLU A 242 -21.64 26.18 0.33
C GLU A 242 -20.69 25.05 -0.07
N ARG A 243 -21.07 23.79 0.15
CA ARG A 243 -20.28 22.64 -0.30
C ARG A 243 -20.12 22.63 -1.82
N GLU A 244 -21.17 22.92 -2.57
CA GLU A 244 -21.13 22.91 -4.03
C GLU A 244 -20.32 24.07 -4.60
N THR A 245 -20.45 25.28 -4.03
CA THR A 245 -19.59 26.41 -4.41
C THR A 245 -18.11 26.13 -4.15
N ILE A 246 -17.77 25.51 -3.00
CA ILE A 246 -16.39 25.10 -2.70
C ILE A 246 -15.90 24.04 -3.71
N ARG A 247 -16.74 23.05 -4.05
CA ARG A 247 -16.41 22.04 -5.08
C ARG A 247 -16.18 22.68 -6.44
N GLN A 248 -17.00 23.66 -6.83
CA GLN A 248 -16.84 24.40 -8.07
C GLN A 248 -15.51 25.14 -8.11
N VAL A 249 -15.19 25.92 -7.08
CA VAL A 249 -13.92 26.65 -6.99
C VAL A 249 -12.73 25.68 -7.04
N ASN A 250 -12.82 24.51 -6.39
CA ASN A 250 -11.78 23.49 -6.47
C ASN A 250 -11.67 22.91 -7.89
N ARG A 251 -12.78 22.61 -8.58
CA ARG A 251 -12.78 22.13 -9.97
C ARG A 251 -12.10 23.13 -10.91
N GLU A 252 -12.41 24.42 -10.76
CA GLU A 252 -11.83 25.50 -11.56
C GLU A 252 -10.34 25.66 -11.29
N ARG A 253 -9.92 25.64 -10.01
CA ARG A 253 -8.49 25.68 -9.64
C ARG A 253 -7.72 24.50 -10.20
N ASP A 254 -8.28 23.29 -10.12
CA ASP A 254 -7.62 22.08 -10.60
C ASP A 254 -7.56 22.07 -12.13
N ALA A 255 -8.58 22.59 -12.82
CA ALA A 255 -8.58 22.77 -14.26
C ALA A 255 -7.52 23.78 -14.71
N ALA A 256 -7.43 24.94 -14.06
CA ALA A 256 -6.39 25.93 -14.32
C ALA A 256 -4.98 25.37 -14.06
N SER A 257 -4.82 24.62 -12.98
CA SER A 257 -3.56 23.94 -12.65
C SER A 257 -3.17 22.94 -13.74
N ARG A 258 -4.11 22.10 -14.21
CA ARG A 258 -3.87 21.15 -15.31
C ARG A 258 -3.55 21.85 -16.63
N ALA A 259 -4.19 22.97 -16.94
CA ALA A 259 -3.94 23.75 -18.15
C ALA A 259 -2.53 24.38 -18.15
N ALA A 260 -2.01 24.76 -16.98
CA ALA A 260 -0.68 25.32 -16.82
C ALA A 260 0.45 24.28 -16.78
N GLN A 261 0.15 22.97 -16.74
CA GLN A 261 1.16 21.93 -16.61
C GLN A 261 1.99 21.74 -17.89
N THR A 262 3.31 21.61 -17.70
CA THR A 262 4.21 21.20 -18.77
C THR A 262 3.94 19.76 -19.22
N TYR A 263 4.45 19.40 -20.40
CA TYR A 263 4.34 18.03 -20.91
C TYR A 263 4.93 16.99 -19.94
N GLU A 264 6.11 17.26 -19.38
CA GLU A 264 6.77 16.38 -18.41
C GLU A 264 5.96 16.23 -17.11
N GLN A 265 5.40 17.32 -16.60
CA GLN A 265 4.54 17.30 -15.41
C GLN A 265 3.27 16.49 -15.65
N ARG A 266 2.66 16.62 -16.83
CA ARG A 266 1.50 15.81 -17.24
C ARG A 266 1.86 14.32 -17.32
N ALA A 267 2.98 13.99 -17.96
CA ALA A 267 3.45 12.62 -18.07
C ALA A 267 3.73 11.98 -16.69
N ALA A 268 4.38 12.73 -15.79
CA ALA A 268 4.63 12.30 -14.41
C ALA A 268 3.32 12.09 -13.62
N SER A 269 2.35 13.01 -13.72
CA SER A 269 1.04 12.86 -13.07
C SER A 269 0.32 11.61 -13.58
N GLN A 270 0.30 11.37 -14.90
CA GLN A 270 -0.32 10.19 -15.49
C GLN A 270 0.39 8.89 -15.09
N ALA A 271 1.72 8.89 -14.95
CA ALA A 271 2.46 7.74 -14.43
C ALA A 271 2.07 7.44 -12.98
N PHE A 272 2.02 8.46 -12.13
CA PHE A 272 1.60 8.32 -10.74
C PHE A 272 0.15 7.84 -10.61
N ASP A 273 -0.78 8.39 -11.40
CA ASP A 273 -2.17 7.94 -11.41
C ASP A 273 -2.29 6.47 -11.84
N ARG A 274 -1.53 6.04 -12.86
CA ARG A 274 -1.48 4.63 -13.30
C ARG A 274 -1.02 3.70 -12.18
N GLU A 275 0.02 4.07 -11.45
CA GLU A 275 0.55 3.31 -10.32
C GLU A 275 -0.45 3.25 -9.14
N ARG A 276 -1.10 4.38 -8.82
CA ARG A 276 -2.17 4.44 -7.82
C ARG A 276 -3.31 3.50 -8.19
N HIS A 277 -3.79 3.53 -9.44
CA HIS A 277 -4.86 2.66 -9.90
C HIS A 277 -4.46 1.18 -9.94
N ALA A 278 -3.21 0.87 -10.29
CA ALA A 278 -2.69 -0.50 -10.22
C ALA A 278 -2.68 -1.02 -8.78
N SER A 279 -2.20 -0.21 -7.83
CA SER A 279 -2.18 -0.54 -6.40
C SER A 279 -3.59 -0.74 -5.84
N LEU A 280 -4.54 0.14 -6.20
CA LEU A 280 -5.94 -0.01 -5.82
C LEU A 280 -6.52 -1.33 -6.33
N ARG A 281 -6.32 -1.67 -7.62
CA ARG A 281 -6.77 -2.94 -8.18
C ARG A 281 -6.14 -4.16 -7.51
N ALA A 282 -4.88 -4.09 -7.13
CA ALA A 282 -4.19 -5.15 -6.41
C ALA A 282 -4.76 -5.37 -5.00
N SER A 283 -5.21 -4.30 -4.34
CA SER A 283 -5.83 -4.37 -3.00
C SER A 283 -7.31 -4.75 -3.01
N GLN A 284 -7.97 -4.81 -4.17
CA GLN A 284 -9.40 -5.12 -4.25
C GLN A 284 -9.70 -6.57 -3.90
N THR A 285 -10.78 -6.78 -3.17
CA THR A 285 -11.37 -8.09 -2.94
C THR A 285 -11.94 -8.68 -4.22
N GLU A 286 -12.18 -9.99 -4.24
CA GLU A 286 -12.78 -10.67 -5.41
C GLU A 286 -14.19 -10.16 -5.73
N GLY A 287 -15.00 -9.88 -4.71
CA GLY A 287 -16.34 -9.31 -4.88
C GLY A 287 -16.31 -7.91 -5.50
N GLU A 288 -15.42 -7.03 -5.04
CA GLU A 288 -15.24 -5.68 -5.61
C GLU A 288 -14.73 -5.72 -7.05
N ARG A 289 -13.83 -6.67 -7.36
CA ARG A 289 -13.35 -6.91 -8.72
C ARG A 289 -14.49 -7.37 -9.63
N ALA A 290 -15.30 -8.33 -9.18
CA ALA A 290 -16.45 -8.83 -9.94
C ALA A 290 -17.50 -7.73 -10.19
N ALA A 291 -17.82 -6.91 -9.18
CA ALA A 291 -18.74 -5.79 -9.31
C ALA A 291 -18.20 -4.71 -10.27
N SER A 292 -16.91 -4.38 -10.17
CA SER A 292 -16.26 -3.41 -11.07
C SER A 292 -16.28 -3.88 -12.52
N GLN A 293 -16.02 -5.17 -12.75
CA GLN A 293 -16.07 -5.78 -14.09
C GLN A 293 -17.51 -5.85 -14.62
N ALA A 294 -18.50 -6.13 -13.78
CA ALA A 294 -19.91 -6.13 -14.17
C ALA A 294 -20.35 -4.73 -14.65
N LEU A 295 -20.04 -3.69 -13.87
CA LEU A 295 -20.32 -2.30 -14.25
C LEU A 295 -19.60 -1.89 -15.54
N ASP A 296 -18.36 -2.34 -15.74
CA ASP A 296 -17.62 -2.07 -16.97
C ASP A 296 -18.25 -2.75 -18.19
N ARG A 297 -18.69 -4.00 -18.05
CA ARG A 297 -19.45 -4.72 -19.10
C ARG A 297 -20.74 -4.01 -19.46
N GLU A 298 -21.49 -3.53 -18.46
CA GLU A 298 -22.73 -2.77 -18.66
C GLU A 298 -22.46 -1.46 -19.39
N ARG A 299 -21.47 -0.67 -18.96
CA ARG A 299 -21.07 0.56 -19.66
C ARG A 299 -20.70 0.28 -21.11
N HIS A 300 -19.88 -0.73 -21.36
CA HIS A 300 -19.49 -1.08 -22.72
C HIS A 300 -20.66 -1.60 -23.56
N ALA A 301 -21.62 -2.32 -22.96
CA ALA A 301 -22.84 -2.75 -23.64
C ALA A 301 -23.72 -1.56 -24.02
N MET A 302 -23.90 -0.59 -23.12
CA MET A 302 -24.63 0.64 -23.40
C MET A 302 -23.97 1.46 -24.52
N VAL A 303 -22.66 1.64 -24.47
CA VAL A 303 -21.92 2.35 -25.52
C VAL A 303 -22.12 1.66 -26.87
N ARG A 304 -21.96 0.32 -26.95
CA ARG A 304 -22.19 -0.42 -28.19
C ARG A 304 -23.63 -0.32 -28.71
N ALA A 305 -24.62 -0.26 -27.82
CA ALA A 305 -26.03 -0.16 -28.19
C ALA A 305 -26.39 1.22 -28.77
N LEU A 306 -25.68 2.27 -28.36
CA LEU A 306 -25.89 3.65 -28.82
C LEU A 306 -25.02 4.03 -30.02
N GLN A 307 -24.01 3.22 -30.36
CA GLN A 307 -23.08 3.51 -31.44
C GLN A 307 -23.69 3.33 -32.83
N THR A 308 -23.46 4.31 -33.70
CA THR A 308 -23.84 4.22 -35.12
C THR A 308 -22.92 3.27 -35.88
N GLU A 309 -23.34 2.80 -37.06
CA GLU A 309 -22.51 1.92 -37.91
C GLU A 309 -21.21 2.60 -38.35
N GLU A 310 -21.25 3.91 -38.61
CA GLU A 310 -20.07 4.71 -38.97
C GLU A 310 -19.07 4.78 -37.81
N GLU A 311 -19.53 5.06 -36.60
CA GLU A 311 -18.69 5.06 -35.39
C GLU A 311 -18.09 3.68 -35.10
N ARG A 312 -18.85 2.60 -35.32
CA ARG A 312 -18.35 1.23 -35.20
C ARG A 312 -17.25 0.96 -36.22
N SER A 313 -17.44 1.37 -37.47
CA SER A 313 -16.45 1.19 -38.54
C SER A 313 -15.15 1.96 -38.26
N ALA A 314 -15.25 3.19 -37.76
CA ALA A 314 -14.11 4.03 -37.40
C ALA A 314 -13.35 3.44 -36.20
N THR A 315 -14.06 2.96 -35.16
CA THR A 315 -13.43 2.32 -33.99
C THR A 315 -12.66 1.07 -34.40
N GLN A 316 -13.25 0.22 -35.24
CA GLN A 316 -12.57 -0.98 -35.75
C GLN A 316 -11.35 -0.64 -36.61
N ALA A 317 -11.39 0.45 -37.40
CA ALA A 317 -10.25 0.89 -38.18
C ALA A 317 -9.07 1.31 -37.28
N VAL A 318 -9.36 2.09 -36.23
CA VAL A 318 -8.37 2.51 -35.23
C VAL A 318 -7.80 1.29 -34.48
N ASP A 319 -8.64 0.34 -34.06
CA ASP A 319 -8.18 -0.88 -33.38
C ASP A 319 -7.27 -1.72 -34.29
N ARG A 320 -7.61 -1.85 -35.58
CA ARG A 320 -6.77 -2.55 -36.58
C ARG A 320 -5.41 -1.87 -36.73
N GLU A 321 -5.38 -0.55 -36.80
CA GLU A 321 -4.15 0.23 -36.91
C GLU A 321 -3.28 0.10 -35.65
N GLN A 322 -3.88 0.18 -34.46
CA GLN A 322 -3.19 -0.04 -33.19
C GLN A 322 -2.63 -1.46 -33.07
N HIS A 323 -3.38 -2.46 -33.53
CA HIS A 323 -2.90 -3.84 -33.58
C HIS A 323 -1.76 -4.02 -34.58
N ALA A 324 -1.83 -3.36 -35.74
CA ALA A 324 -0.78 -3.39 -36.75
C ALA A 324 0.52 -2.74 -36.24
N THR A 325 0.43 -1.57 -35.61
CA THR A 325 1.58 -0.88 -35.01
C THR A 325 2.19 -1.67 -33.86
N ARG A 326 1.38 -2.24 -32.94
CA ARG A 326 1.90 -3.14 -31.90
C ARG A 326 2.62 -4.34 -32.49
N ARG A 327 2.08 -4.95 -33.55
CA ARG A 327 2.72 -6.09 -34.23
C ARG A 327 4.03 -5.69 -34.91
N ALA A 328 4.10 -4.51 -35.52
CA ALA A 328 5.31 -4.00 -36.15
C ALA A 328 6.41 -3.66 -35.14
N ALA A 329 6.04 -3.34 -33.89
CA ALA A 329 6.98 -3.06 -32.81
C ALA A 329 7.52 -4.31 -32.08
N LEU A 330 7.03 -5.51 -32.42
CA LEU A 330 7.51 -6.76 -31.82
C LEU A 330 8.88 -7.14 -32.38
N THR A 331 9.76 -7.60 -31.50
CA THR A 331 11.06 -8.17 -31.88
C THR A 331 10.91 -9.58 -32.47
N GLU A 332 11.88 -10.04 -33.26
CA GLU A 332 11.86 -11.38 -33.85
C GLU A 332 11.74 -12.50 -32.79
N GLY A 333 12.38 -12.33 -31.63
CA GLY A 333 12.28 -13.25 -30.50
C GLY A 333 10.88 -13.33 -29.90
N GLU A 334 10.17 -12.20 -29.78
CA GLU A 334 8.78 -12.15 -29.30
C GLU A 334 7.81 -12.74 -30.33
N VAL A 335 8.07 -12.52 -31.62
CA VAL A 335 7.30 -13.13 -32.71
C VAL A 335 7.45 -14.65 -32.70
N GLU A 336 8.67 -15.17 -32.54
CA GLU A 336 8.91 -16.62 -32.47
C GLU A 336 8.36 -17.23 -31.18
N ALA A 337 8.46 -16.54 -30.03
CA ALA A 337 7.82 -16.97 -28.79
C ALA A 337 6.28 -17.05 -28.93
N ARG A 338 5.66 -16.09 -29.64
CA ARG A 338 4.22 -16.11 -29.92
C ARG A 338 3.84 -17.22 -30.90
N ARG A 339 4.67 -17.48 -31.91
CA ARG A 339 4.49 -18.62 -32.83
C ARG A 339 4.64 -19.94 -32.11
N GLU A 340 5.59 -20.06 -31.20
CA GLU A 340 5.78 -21.25 -30.38
C GLU A 340 4.62 -21.44 -29.40
N GLN A 341 4.13 -20.39 -28.74
CA GLN A 341 2.90 -20.44 -27.95
C GLN A 341 1.69 -20.89 -28.78
N GLU A 342 1.53 -20.37 -30.00
CA GLU A 342 0.44 -20.80 -30.88
C GLU A 342 0.64 -22.25 -31.36
N ARG A 343 1.90 -22.68 -31.58
CA ARG A 343 2.24 -24.07 -31.93
C ARG A 343 1.94 -25.02 -30.77
N ILE A 344 2.25 -24.61 -29.54
CA ILE A 344 1.90 -25.32 -28.29
C ILE A 344 0.38 -25.36 -28.16
N ARG A 345 -0.32 -24.23 -28.29
CA ARG A 345 -1.79 -24.16 -28.24
C ARG A 345 -2.43 -25.09 -29.26
N ARG A 346 -1.96 -25.10 -30.51
CA ARG A 346 -2.46 -25.99 -31.57
C ARG A 346 -2.16 -27.46 -31.31
N LYS A 347 -1.00 -27.78 -30.71
CA LYS A 347 -0.66 -29.15 -30.26
C LYS A 347 -1.57 -29.60 -29.12
N SER A 348 -1.92 -28.71 -28.18
CA SER A 348 -2.82 -28.99 -27.07
C SER A 348 -4.29 -29.09 -27.48
N VAL A 349 -4.69 -28.44 -28.58
CA VAL A 349 -6.09 -28.42 -29.08
C VAL A 349 -6.44 -29.62 -29.96
N LYS A 350 -5.48 -30.33 -30.57
CA LYS A 350 -5.78 -31.59 -31.28
C LYS A 350 -6.15 -32.68 -30.25
N PRO A 351 -7.41 -33.16 -30.21
CA PRO A 351 -7.86 -34.09 -29.17
C PRO A 351 -7.03 -35.37 -29.09
N CYS A 352 -6.38 -35.80 -30.17
CA CYS A 352 -5.51 -36.97 -30.17
C CYS A 352 -4.19 -36.77 -29.40
N HIS A 353 -3.56 -35.60 -29.46
CA HIS A 353 -2.18 -35.44 -28.97
C HIS A 353 -2.09 -35.47 -27.43
N GLY A 354 -3.06 -34.90 -26.72
CA GLY A 354 -3.16 -35.04 -25.26
C GLY A 354 -3.38 -36.49 -24.80
N HIS A 355 -3.95 -37.33 -25.67
CA HIS A 355 -4.18 -38.75 -25.40
C HIS A 355 -3.01 -39.65 -25.80
N VAL A 356 -1.95 -39.13 -26.43
CA VAL A 356 -0.74 -39.88 -26.86
C VAL A 356 0.54 -39.34 -26.16
N ASN A 357 0.41 -38.34 -25.29
CA ASN A 357 1.49 -37.54 -24.69
C ASN A 357 2.40 -38.29 -23.67
N HIS A 358 2.74 -39.54 -23.94
CA HIS A 358 3.72 -40.31 -23.17
C HIS A 358 5.17 -39.98 -23.55
N GLU A 359 5.40 -39.36 -24.71
CA GLU A 359 6.74 -39.13 -25.26
C GLU A 359 7.44 -37.92 -24.63
N ASN A 360 6.69 -36.94 -24.09
CA ASN A 360 7.25 -35.79 -23.36
C ASN A 360 7.33 -36.05 -21.84
N PHE A 361 7.49 -37.31 -21.44
CA PHE A 361 7.71 -37.68 -20.05
C PHE A 361 9.12 -37.29 -19.63
N ARG A 362 9.24 -36.35 -18.68
CA ARG A 362 10.54 -35.96 -18.12
C ARG A 362 10.97 -36.99 -17.06
N ALA A 363 11.72 -38.01 -17.48
CA ALA A 363 12.22 -39.05 -16.58
C ALA A 363 12.98 -38.50 -15.36
N ALA A 364 13.65 -37.35 -15.51
CA ALA A 364 14.33 -36.66 -14.41
C ALA A 364 13.40 -36.19 -13.27
N MET A 365 12.10 -36.05 -13.50
CA MET A 365 11.12 -35.65 -12.48
C MET A 365 10.55 -36.84 -11.68
N VAL A 366 10.88 -38.09 -12.05
CA VAL A 366 10.39 -39.28 -11.36
C VAL A 366 11.49 -39.86 -10.49
N THR A 367 11.36 -39.65 -9.18
CA THR A 367 12.31 -40.08 -8.15
C THR A 367 11.62 -40.98 -7.11
N GLY A 368 12.38 -41.86 -6.47
CA GLY A 368 11.89 -42.75 -5.40
C GLY A 368 12.37 -44.18 -5.53
N GLU A 369 12.30 -44.94 -4.43
CA GLU A 369 12.78 -46.34 -4.36
C GLU A 369 12.04 -47.28 -5.31
N ASN A 370 10.79 -46.97 -5.64
CA ASN A 370 9.95 -47.76 -6.54
C ASN A 370 10.15 -47.39 -8.04
N VAL A 371 11.20 -46.66 -8.40
CA VAL A 371 11.47 -46.24 -9.79
C VAL A 371 12.58 -47.10 -10.39
N VAL A 372 12.27 -47.82 -11.47
CA VAL A 372 13.22 -48.63 -12.24
C VAL A 372 13.19 -48.18 -13.70
N ASN A 373 14.36 -47.86 -14.28
CA ASN A 373 14.49 -47.35 -15.65
C ASN A 373 13.58 -46.14 -15.96
N GLY A 374 13.45 -45.22 -14.99
CA GLY A 374 12.60 -44.03 -15.13
C GLY A 374 11.10 -44.32 -15.12
N ARG A 375 10.66 -45.51 -14.68
CA ARG A 375 9.24 -45.89 -14.56
C ARG A 375 8.95 -46.38 -13.15
N HIS A 376 7.77 -46.04 -12.61
CA HIS A 376 7.30 -46.63 -11.36
C HIS A 376 7.02 -48.12 -11.56
N ARG A 377 7.66 -48.95 -10.74
CA ARG A 377 7.33 -50.36 -10.60
C ARG A 377 6.22 -50.47 -9.58
N LEU A 378 5.04 -50.89 -10.04
CA LEU A 378 3.91 -51.12 -9.16
C LEU A 378 4.11 -52.45 -8.38
N PRO A 379 3.61 -52.57 -7.14
CA PRO A 379 3.70 -53.81 -6.37
C PRO A 379 2.97 -55.00 -7.04
N PRO A 380 3.19 -56.24 -6.61
CA PRO A 380 2.36 -57.36 -7.07
C PRO A 380 0.92 -57.17 -6.59
N THR A 381 -0.04 -57.45 -7.47
CA THR A 381 -1.45 -57.51 -7.08
C THR A 381 -1.72 -58.76 -6.25
N VAL A 382 -2.69 -58.66 -5.34
CA VAL A 382 -3.18 -59.79 -4.54
C VAL A 382 -4.61 -60.13 -4.98
N VAL A 383 -5.01 -61.39 -4.87
CA VAL A 383 -6.33 -61.85 -5.33
C VAL A 383 -7.31 -61.81 -4.16
N CYS A 384 -8.48 -61.19 -4.35
CA CYS A 384 -9.55 -61.21 -3.35
C CYS A 384 -10.10 -62.63 -3.18
N PRO A 385 -10.18 -63.17 -1.94
CA PRO A 385 -10.67 -64.54 -1.73
C PRO A 385 -12.17 -64.69 -1.99
N LEU A 386 -12.94 -63.60 -1.96
CA LEU A 386 -14.41 -63.65 -2.09
C LEU A 386 -14.89 -63.51 -3.53
N CYS A 387 -14.26 -62.64 -4.32
CA CYS A 387 -14.69 -62.36 -5.69
C CYS A 387 -13.60 -62.57 -6.75
N GLN A 388 -12.41 -63.03 -6.36
CA GLN A 388 -11.26 -63.27 -7.25
C GLN A 388 -10.75 -62.04 -8.02
N ALA A 389 -11.24 -60.84 -7.69
CA ALA A 389 -10.72 -59.60 -8.25
C ALA A 389 -9.27 -59.37 -7.82
N TRP A 390 -8.43 -58.89 -8.74
CA TRP A 390 -7.09 -58.43 -8.42
C TRP A 390 -7.18 -57.09 -7.69
N LYS A 391 -6.55 -56.99 -6.52
CA LYS A 391 -6.47 -55.78 -5.69
C LYS A 391 -5.01 -55.41 -5.43
N TRP A 392 -4.78 -54.14 -5.13
CA TRP A 392 -3.48 -53.71 -4.63
C TRP A 392 -3.34 -54.05 -3.13
N PRO A 393 -2.11 -54.30 -2.61
CA PRO A 393 -1.92 -54.69 -1.21
C PRO A 393 -2.57 -53.75 -0.18
N ASP A 394 -2.52 -52.44 -0.44
CA ASP A 394 -3.06 -51.40 0.46
C ASP A 394 -4.49 -50.95 0.10
N GLU A 395 -5.14 -51.64 -0.84
CA GLU A 395 -6.50 -51.32 -1.25
C GLU A 395 -7.53 -51.86 -0.24
N SER A 396 -8.52 -51.04 0.14
CA SER A 396 -9.51 -51.47 1.15
C SER A 396 -10.31 -52.68 0.68
N ASP A 397 -10.63 -53.60 1.60
CA ASP A 397 -11.45 -54.79 1.29
C ASP A 397 -12.88 -54.46 0.82
N PHE A 398 -13.30 -53.19 0.93
CA PHE A 398 -14.57 -52.74 0.41
C PHE A 398 -14.56 -52.42 -1.09
N MET A 399 -13.40 -52.20 -1.71
CA MET A 399 -13.28 -51.71 -3.09
C MET A 399 -13.78 -52.70 -4.15
N CYS A 400 -13.58 -54.00 -3.95
CA CYS A 400 -13.96 -55.00 -4.95
C CYS A 400 -15.41 -55.48 -4.78
N CYS A 401 -15.73 -56.21 -3.71
CA CYS A 401 -17.03 -56.86 -3.51
C CYS A 401 -17.76 -56.38 -2.24
N MET A 402 -17.34 -55.26 -1.65
CA MET A 402 -17.84 -54.77 -0.37
C MET A 402 -17.83 -55.86 0.71
N LYS A 403 -16.70 -56.60 0.84
CA LYS A 403 -16.57 -57.79 1.72
C LYS A 403 -17.62 -58.88 1.44
N GLY A 404 -17.87 -59.17 0.17
CA GLY A 404 -18.78 -60.23 -0.28
C GLY A 404 -20.26 -59.83 -0.32
N ARG A 405 -20.61 -58.58 0.02
CA ARG A 405 -21.98 -58.07 -0.07
C ARG A 405 -22.45 -57.89 -1.51
N VAL A 406 -21.52 -57.70 -2.45
CA VAL A 406 -21.80 -57.54 -3.88
C VAL A 406 -21.26 -58.74 -4.64
N ARG A 407 -22.15 -59.44 -5.36
CA ARG A 407 -21.76 -60.51 -6.29
C ARG A 407 -21.45 -59.92 -7.67
N ILE A 408 -20.16 -59.78 -7.96
CA ILE A 408 -19.69 -59.32 -9.27
C ILE A 408 -19.78 -60.50 -10.25
N HIS A 409 -20.45 -60.30 -11.39
CA HIS A 409 -20.47 -61.32 -12.44
C HIS A 409 -19.09 -61.39 -13.11
N PRO A 410 -18.59 -62.61 -13.45
CA PRO A 410 -17.36 -62.75 -14.20
C PRO A 410 -17.38 -61.93 -15.49
N LEU A 411 -16.24 -61.32 -15.83
CA LEU A 411 -16.10 -60.59 -17.07
C LEU A 411 -16.27 -61.54 -18.26
N GLN A 412 -17.11 -61.16 -19.21
CA GLN A 412 -17.21 -61.87 -20.48
C GLN A 412 -15.88 -61.76 -21.23
N PRO A 413 -15.46 -62.81 -21.96
CA PRO A 413 -14.23 -62.75 -22.75
C PRO A 413 -14.31 -61.61 -23.76
N ALA A 414 -13.20 -60.91 -23.95
CA ALA A 414 -13.12 -59.83 -24.93
C ALA A 414 -13.37 -60.37 -26.35
N PRO A 415 -14.05 -59.62 -27.24
CA PRO A 415 -14.21 -60.02 -28.63
C PRO A 415 -12.86 -60.27 -29.30
N GLY A 416 -12.74 -61.35 -30.08
CA GLY A 416 -11.46 -61.76 -30.68
C GLY A 416 -10.78 -60.66 -31.51
N ARG A 417 -11.57 -59.85 -32.24
CA ARG A 417 -11.03 -58.72 -33.01
C ARG A 417 -10.40 -57.64 -32.12
N LEU A 418 -10.94 -57.40 -30.92
CA LEU A 418 -10.36 -56.46 -29.96
C LEU A 418 -9.01 -56.97 -29.43
N LEU A 419 -8.86 -58.28 -29.23
CA LEU A 419 -7.58 -58.88 -28.83
C LEU A 419 -6.51 -58.71 -29.92
N VAL A 420 -6.89 -58.89 -31.18
CA VAL A 420 -5.99 -58.65 -32.33
C VAL A 420 -5.56 -57.19 -32.38
N LEU A 421 -6.51 -56.24 -32.28
CA LEU A 421 -6.20 -54.80 -32.25
C LEU A 421 -5.29 -54.45 -31.07
N TYR A 422 -5.53 -55.02 -29.89
CA TYR A 422 -4.70 -54.78 -28.71
C TYR A 422 -3.26 -55.29 -28.86
N GLY A 423 -3.02 -56.27 -29.73
CA GLY A 423 -1.67 -56.73 -30.08
C GLY A 423 -0.87 -55.70 -30.89
N ASP A 424 -1.54 -54.77 -31.58
CA ASP A 424 -0.88 -53.73 -32.38
C ASP A 424 -0.34 -52.59 -31.49
N ASN A 425 0.93 -52.25 -31.70
CA ASN A 425 1.60 -51.14 -31.02
C ASN A 425 0.93 -49.80 -31.31
N GLU A 426 0.52 -49.58 -32.55
CA GLU A 426 -0.02 -48.29 -32.98
C GLU A 426 -1.43 -48.06 -32.42
N PHE A 427 -2.23 -49.13 -32.37
CA PHE A 427 -3.50 -49.14 -31.66
C PHE A 427 -3.31 -48.85 -30.16
N ARG A 428 -2.37 -49.52 -29.49
CA ARG A 428 -2.08 -49.29 -28.06
C ARG A 428 -1.57 -47.88 -27.78
N ARG A 429 -0.77 -47.30 -28.67
CA ARG A 429 -0.32 -45.91 -28.61
C ARG A 429 -1.50 -44.93 -28.56
N HIS A 430 -2.57 -45.24 -29.29
CA HIS A 430 -3.77 -44.40 -29.42
C HIS A 430 -4.97 -44.90 -28.58
N VAL A 431 -4.79 -45.89 -27.70
CA VAL A 431 -5.90 -46.58 -26.99
C VAL A 431 -6.81 -45.62 -26.22
N ARG A 432 -6.26 -44.56 -25.63
CA ARG A 432 -7.07 -43.53 -24.95
C ARG A 432 -7.95 -42.75 -25.91
N ALA A 433 -7.45 -42.39 -27.08
CA ALA A 433 -8.22 -41.69 -28.10
C ALA A 433 -9.30 -42.60 -28.69
N TYR A 434 -9.01 -43.89 -28.92
CA TYR A 434 -10.04 -44.88 -29.28
C TYR A 434 -11.13 -44.99 -28.20
N ASN A 435 -10.75 -45.20 -26.94
CA ASN A 435 -11.73 -45.28 -25.86
C ASN A 435 -12.61 -44.04 -25.79
N GLN A 436 -12.01 -42.84 -25.89
CA GLN A 436 -12.74 -41.57 -25.90
C GLN A 436 -13.68 -41.44 -27.11
N ALA A 437 -13.23 -41.82 -28.31
CA ALA A 437 -14.06 -41.78 -29.51
C ALA A 437 -15.34 -42.63 -29.40
N PHE A 438 -15.30 -43.71 -28.61
CA PHE A 438 -16.45 -44.61 -28.38
C PHE A 438 -17.17 -44.38 -27.04
N THR A 439 -16.82 -43.35 -26.27
CA THR A 439 -17.58 -43.00 -25.06
C THR A 439 -18.99 -42.50 -25.39
N PHE A 440 -19.98 -42.99 -24.64
CA PHE A 440 -21.38 -42.56 -24.79
C PHE A 440 -21.73 -41.30 -23.97
N PRO A 441 -21.37 -41.22 -22.67
CA PRO A 441 -21.47 -39.97 -21.92
C PRO A 441 -20.14 -39.22 -21.92
N SER A 442 -20.21 -37.90 -21.80
CA SER A 442 -19.05 -37.11 -21.37
C SER A 442 -18.95 -37.13 -19.84
N ILE A 443 -17.86 -36.60 -19.31
CA ILE A 443 -17.74 -36.36 -17.86
C ILE A 443 -18.61 -35.16 -17.45
N GLY A 444 -19.27 -35.27 -16.30
CA GLY A 444 -20.01 -34.18 -15.67
C GLY A 444 -19.61 -34.00 -14.22
N ALA A 445 -19.98 -32.86 -13.67
CA ALA A 445 -19.86 -32.55 -12.25
C ALA A 445 -21.13 -31.90 -11.71
N SER A 446 -21.46 -32.21 -10.46
CA SER A 446 -22.53 -31.53 -9.74
C SER A 446 -22.09 -30.12 -9.34
N SER A 447 -22.91 -29.12 -9.68
CA SER A 447 -22.81 -27.79 -9.07
C SER A 447 -23.49 -27.79 -7.68
N SER A 448 -23.26 -26.74 -6.88
CA SER A 448 -23.93 -26.51 -5.59
C SER A 448 -25.46 -26.48 -5.68
N VAL A 449 -26.02 -26.33 -6.89
CA VAL A 449 -27.46 -26.21 -7.18
C VAL A 449 -28.09 -27.55 -7.62
N SER A 450 -27.58 -28.70 -7.17
CA SER A 450 -28.08 -30.06 -7.49
C SER A 450 -28.21 -30.40 -8.99
N THR A 451 -27.67 -29.55 -9.87
CA THR A 451 -27.71 -29.75 -11.32
C THR A 451 -26.36 -30.29 -11.80
N PHE A 452 -26.40 -31.41 -12.52
CA PHE A 452 -25.24 -31.96 -13.23
C PHE A 452 -25.01 -31.18 -14.52
N ARG A 453 -23.79 -30.69 -14.73
CA ARG A 453 -23.39 -29.96 -15.94
C ARG A 453 -22.10 -30.54 -16.51
N ALA A 454 -21.85 -30.23 -17.78
CA ALA A 454 -20.56 -30.48 -18.40
C ALA A 454 -19.45 -29.77 -17.60
N VAL A 455 -18.30 -30.43 -17.47
CA VAL A 455 -17.14 -29.90 -16.73
C VAL A 455 -16.51 -28.76 -17.54
N ASP A 456 -16.35 -27.59 -16.90
CA ASP A 456 -15.50 -26.52 -17.44
C ASP A 456 -14.03 -26.90 -17.17
N GLN A 457 -13.27 -27.12 -18.23
CA GLN A 457 -11.90 -27.60 -18.10
C GLN A 457 -10.94 -26.45 -17.84
N ASP A 458 -10.21 -26.53 -16.73
CA ASP A 458 -9.06 -25.67 -16.46
C ASP A 458 -7.95 -25.97 -17.49
N GLN A 459 -7.82 -25.08 -18.47
CA GLN A 459 -6.85 -25.19 -19.57
C GLN A 459 -5.40 -25.00 -19.10
N ASP A 460 -5.18 -24.44 -17.92
CA ASP A 460 -3.82 -24.19 -17.39
C ASP A 460 -3.16 -25.49 -16.91
N VAL A 461 -3.96 -26.51 -16.58
CA VAL A 461 -3.49 -27.86 -16.22
C VAL A 461 -3.65 -28.90 -17.33
N ALA A 462 -4.50 -28.62 -18.32
CA ALA A 462 -4.81 -29.57 -19.39
C ALA A 462 -3.71 -29.59 -20.48
N GLY A 463 -3.04 -30.74 -20.64
CA GLY A 463 -2.35 -31.09 -21.87
C GLY A 463 -1.01 -30.38 -22.17
N GLN A 464 -0.41 -29.67 -21.21
CA GLN A 464 0.88 -29.01 -21.45
C GLN A 464 2.05 -30.03 -21.52
N HIS A 465 2.21 -30.92 -20.54
CA HIS A 465 3.21 -32.00 -20.55
C HIS A 465 2.78 -33.17 -19.65
N GLY A 466 3.01 -34.42 -20.07
CA GLY A 466 2.74 -35.63 -19.25
C GLY A 466 1.32 -36.18 -19.33
N VAL A 467 0.88 -36.88 -18.27
CA VAL A 467 -0.45 -37.50 -18.20
C VAL A 467 -1.53 -36.41 -18.20
N TYR A 468 -2.48 -36.50 -19.13
CA TYR A 468 -3.61 -35.57 -19.24
C TYR A 468 -4.32 -35.43 -17.88
N SER A 469 -4.23 -34.24 -17.29
CA SER A 469 -4.75 -33.92 -15.97
C SER A 469 -5.69 -32.72 -16.06
N TYR A 470 -6.75 -32.73 -15.27
CA TYR A 470 -7.73 -31.65 -15.19
C TYR A 470 -8.32 -31.62 -13.78
N ARG A 471 -8.79 -30.44 -13.35
CA ARG A 471 -9.37 -30.23 -12.01
C ARG A 471 -10.88 -30.10 -12.13
N ILE A 472 -11.61 -30.78 -11.25
CA ILE A 472 -13.08 -30.76 -11.18
C ILE A 472 -13.49 -30.37 -9.77
N GLN A 473 -14.55 -29.57 -9.66
CA GLN A 473 -15.22 -29.29 -8.39
C GLN A 473 -16.61 -29.93 -8.37
N GLY A 474 -16.98 -30.52 -7.23
CA GLY A 474 -18.27 -31.19 -7.03
C GLY A 474 -18.23 -32.71 -7.22
N ALA A 475 -19.40 -33.35 -7.08
CA ALA A 475 -19.53 -34.79 -7.27
C ALA A 475 -19.39 -35.16 -8.76
N MET A 476 -18.50 -36.10 -9.08
CA MET A 476 -18.33 -36.59 -10.45
C MET A 476 -19.45 -37.55 -10.86
N GLY A 477 -19.78 -37.56 -12.14
CA GLY A 477 -20.75 -38.48 -12.72
C GLY A 477 -20.74 -38.46 -14.24
N HIS A 478 -21.53 -39.36 -14.84
CA HIS A 478 -21.69 -39.43 -16.28
C HIS A 478 -22.71 -38.38 -16.76
N TYR A 479 -22.30 -37.53 -17.69
CA TYR A 479 -23.17 -36.53 -18.30
C TYR A 479 -23.51 -36.96 -19.73
N LEU A 480 -24.75 -37.38 -19.94
CA LEU A 480 -25.24 -37.78 -21.26
C LEU A 480 -25.53 -36.56 -22.17
N GLY A 481 -25.88 -35.43 -21.56
CA GLY A 481 -26.21 -34.19 -22.28
C GLY A 481 -27.49 -34.28 -23.13
N SER A 482 -27.63 -33.34 -24.07
CA SER A 482 -28.72 -33.36 -25.06
C SER A 482 -28.55 -34.54 -26.02
N MET A 483 -29.64 -35.26 -26.30
CA MET A 483 -29.65 -36.38 -27.25
C MET A 483 -29.54 -35.93 -28.70
N LEU A 484 -29.88 -34.68 -29.00
CA LEU A 484 -29.79 -34.07 -30.32
C LEU A 484 -28.76 -32.94 -30.33
N PRO A 485 -28.06 -32.71 -31.47
CA PRO A 485 -27.17 -31.57 -31.60
C PRO A 485 -27.93 -30.25 -31.43
N TYR A 486 -27.27 -29.28 -30.82
CA TYR A 486 -27.80 -27.93 -30.69
C TYR A 486 -27.89 -27.25 -32.07
N VAL A 487 -28.99 -26.55 -32.31
CA VAL A 487 -29.21 -25.68 -33.47
C VAL A 487 -29.07 -24.24 -32.99
N ASP A 488 -28.16 -23.48 -33.58
CA ASP A 488 -28.01 -22.05 -33.27
C ASP A 488 -29.24 -21.29 -33.81
N PRO A 489 -30.03 -20.60 -32.95
CA PRO A 489 -31.21 -19.87 -33.39
C PRO A 489 -30.91 -18.68 -34.31
N ALA A 490 -29.71 -18.12 -34.25
CA ALA A 490 -29.32 -16.95 -35.04
C ALA A 490 -28.80 -17.32 -36.44
N THR A 491 -28.11 -18.46 -36.56
CA THR A 491 -27.50 -18.90 -37.83
C THR A 491 -28.23 -20.08 -38.47
N GLY A 492 -29.09 -20.78 -37.72
CA GLY A 492 -29.70 -22.04 -38.12
C GLY A 492 -28.71 -23.22 -38.19
N GLU A 493 -27.44 -23.01 -37.83
CA GLU A 493 -26.40 -24.03 -37.97
C GLU A 493 -26.49 -25.08 -36.85
N ARG A 494 -26.34 -26.34 -37.23
CA ARG A 494 -26.28 -27.45 -36.27
C ARG A 494 -24.84 -27.70 -35.83
N THR A 495 -24.65 -27.74 -34.52
CA THR A 495 -23.40 -28.24 -33.94
C THR A 495 -23.12 -29.66 -34.40
N SER A 496 -21.84 -30.01 -34.58
CA SER A 496 -21.46 -31.36 -34.99
C SER A 496 -21.76 -32.37 -33.87
N PRO A 497 -22.50 -33.48 -34.14
CA PRO A 497 -22.78 -34.54 -33.18
C PRO A 497 -21.54 -35.08 -32.46
N LYS A 498 -21.66 -35.28 -31.14
CA LYS A 498 -20.61 -35.85 -30.27
C LYS A 498 -21.17 -36.93 -29.34
N PHE A 499 -20.31 -37.84 -28.88
CA PHE A 499 -20.65 -38.91 -27.92
C PHE A 499 -21.89 -39.72 -28.36
N ALA A 500 -22.89 -39.91 -27.49
CA ALA A 500 -24.13 -40.61 -27.80
C ALA A 500 -24.91 -40.04 -29.01
N GLN A 501 -24.78 -38.74 -29.32
CA GLN A 501 -25.47 -38.13 -30.47
C GLN A 501 -25.00 -38.74 -31.81
N ILE A 502 -23.76 -39.26 -31.87
CA ILE A 502 -23.21 -39.93 -33.05
C ILE A 502 -24.06 -41.15 -33.42
N TYR A 503 -24.55 -41.89 -32.43
CA TYR A 503 -25.42 -43.06 -32.64
C TYR A 503 -26.85 -42.70 -33.05
N ILE A 504 -27.27 -41.45 -32.83
CA ILE A 504 -28.62 -40.98 -33.15
C ILE A 504 -28.65 -40.31 -34.51
N VAL A 505 -27.65 -39.48 -34.82
CA VAL A 505 -27.64 -38.66 -36.03
C VAL A 505 -27.08 -39.42 -37.22
N ASP A 506 -26.02 -40.22 -37.03
CA ASP A 506 -25.36 -40.87 -38.16
C ASP A 506 -26.05 -42.18 -38.55
N PRO A 507 -26.28 -42.39 -39.86
CA PRO A 507 -27.17 -43.42 -40.33
C PRO A 507 -26.65 -44.85 -40.14
N ASP A 508 -25.36 -45.04 -40.34
CA ASP A 508 -24.71 -46.34 -40.43
C ASP A 508 -23.33 -46.34 -39.75
N MET A 509 -22.73 -47.53 -39.67
CA MET A 509 -21.40 -47.72 -39.10
C MET A 509 -20.32 -46.87 -39.80
N GLN A 510 -20.41 -46.69 -41.12
CA GLN A 510 -19.40 -45.99 -41.89
C GLN A 510 -19.44 -44.48 -41.62
N ALA A 511 -20.62 -43.88 -41.56
CA ALA A 511 -20.81 -42.49 -41.17
C ALA A 511 -20.31 -42.22 -39.74
N ARG A 512 -20.61 -43.13 -38.80
CA ARG A 512 -20.14 -43.03 -37.41
C ARG A 512 -18.61 -43.12 -37.30
N ALA A 513 -17.99 -44.06 -38.01
CA ALA A 513 -16.53 -44.19 -38.07
C ALA A 513 -15.88 -42.94 -38.69
N GLN A 514 -16.43 -42.42 -39.79
CA GLN A 514 -15.93 -41.23 -40.46
C GLN A 514 -16.06 -39.98 -39.56
N ARG A 515 -17.17 -39.83 -38.84
CA ARG A 515 -17.35 -38.75 -37.87
C ARG A 515 -16.31 -38.82 -36.76
N ARG A 516 -16.07 -40.00 -36.20
CA ARG A 516 -15.04 -40.19 -35.17
C ARG A 516 -13.64 -39.88 -35.68
N LYS A 517 -13.33 -40.28 -36.91
CA LYS A 517 -12.07 -39.92 -37.57
C LYS A 517 -11.94 -38.40 -37.76
N GLY A 518 -13.03 -37.71 -38.08
CA GLY A 518 -13.06 -36.25 -38.17
C GLY A 518 -12.82 -35.55 -36.81
N ILE A 519 -13.26 -36.15 -35.71
CA ILE A 519 -13.01 -35.64 -34.34
C ILE A 519 -11.59 -35.99 -33.88
N TYR A 520 -11.10 -37.18 -34.22
CA TYR A 520 -9.81 -37.73 -33.82
C TYR A 520 -9.00 -38.13 -35.06
N ALA A 521 -8.35 -37.13 -35.68
CA ALA A 521 -7.70 -37.26 -37.00
C ALA A 521 -6.60 -38.34 -37.09
N ASP A 522 -5.95 -38.64 -35.97
CA ASP A 522 -4.81 -39.57 -35.93
C ASP A 522 -5.22 -41.05 -35.74
N LEU A 523 -6.53 -41.37 -35.69
CA LEU A 523 -7.00 -42.74 -35.53
C LEU A 523 -7.05 -43.50 -36.87
N ASP A 524 -6.57 -44.75 -36.83
CA ASP A 524 -6.75 -45.68 -37.96
C ASP A 524 -8.23 -46.00 -38.19
N ASN A 525 -8.63 -45.87 -39.45
CA ASN A 525 -10.00 -46.04 -39.90
C ASN A 525 -10.44 -47.51 -39.92
N VAL A 526 -9.50 -48.44 -40.12
CA VAL A 526 -9.82 -49.88 -40.10
C VAL A 526 -10.18 -50.28 -38.67
N ALA A 527 -9.34 -49.92 -37.70
CA ALA A 527 -9.62 -50.14 -36.28
C ALA A 527 -10.92 -49.45 -35.81
N LEU A 528 -11.23 -48.24 -36.29
CA LEU A 528 -12.51 -47.57 -35.98
C LEU A 528 -13.71 -48.39 -36.49
N LYS A 529 -13.65 -48.93 -37.71
CA LYS A 529 -14.73 -49.75 -38.27
C LYS A 529 -14.87 -51.08 -37.52
N ASP A 530 -13.75 -51.71 -37.17
CA ASP A 530 -13.75 -52.95 -36.40
C ASP A 530 -14.40 -52.76 -35.02
N ILE A 531 -14.06 -51.67 -34.33
CA ILE A 531 -14.69 -51.36 -33.04
C ILE A 531 -16.17 -51.06 -33.20
N GLU A 532 -16.57 -50.34 -34.25
CA GLU A 532 -17.98 -50.06 -34.49
C GLU A 532 -18.79 -51.33 -34.79
N ASP A 533 -18.24 -52.29 -35.55
CA ASP A 533 -18.85 -53.61 -35.76
C ASP A 533 -18.99 -54.39 -34.45
N MET A 534 -17.96 -54.37 -33.59
CA MET A 534 -18.04 -54.98 -32.24
C MET A 534 -19.10 -54.29 -31.37
N MET A 535 -19.20 -52.96 -31.42
CA MET A 535 -20.22 -52.20 -30.71
C MET A 535 -21.64 -52.51 -31.20
N GLU A 536 -21.81 -52.86 -32.47
CA GLU A 536 -23.09 -53.26 -33.04
C GLU A 536 -23.51 -54.66 -32.60
N ARG A 537 -22.57 -55.61 -32.57
CA ARG A 537 -22.86 -57.01 -32.25
C ARG A 537 -22.98 -57.28 -30.76
N CYS A 538 -22.14 -56.64 -29.95
CA CYS A 538 -21.92 -57.05 -28.56
C CYS A 538 -22.36 -56.01 -27.52
N ASN A 539 -22.53 -54.74 -27.88
CA ASN A 539 -22.77 -53.68 -26.90
C ASN A 539 -24.28 -53.34 -26.75
N PRO A 540 -24.90 -53.62 -25.58
CA PRO A 540 -26.32 -53.36 -25.38
C PRO A 540 -26.69 -51.88 -25.39
N CYS A 541 -25.80 -50.98 -24.95
CA CYS A 541 -26.06 -49.53 -24.93
C CYS A 541 -26.14 -48.93 -26.33
N SER A 542 -25.32 -49.44 -27.26
CA SER A 542 -25.37 -49.06 -28.68
C SER A 542 -26.75 -49.37 -29.28
N ALA A 543 -27.29 -50.55 -28.99
CA ALA A 543 -28.61 -50.97 -29.45
C ALA A 543 -29.73 -50.05 -28.91
N VAL A 544 -29.68 -49.69 -27.62
CA VAL A 544 -30.67 -48.78 -27.01
C VAL A 544 -30.64 -47.39 -27.65
N LEU A 545 -29.47 -46.83 -27.93
CA LEU A 545 -29.35 -45.51 -28.55
C LEU A 545 -29.84 -45.50 -30.01
N LYS A 546 -29.58 -46.58 -30.75
CA LYS A 546 -30.11 -46.76 -32.11
C LYS A 546 -31.63 -46.95 -32.11
N PHE A 547 -32.19 -47.63 -31.12
CA PHE A 547 -33.65 -47.73 -30.97
C PHE A 547 -34.28 -46.35 -30.75
N ARG A 548 -33.68 -45.52 -29.90
CA ARG A 548 -34.12 -44.14 -29.65
C ARG A 548 -34.11 -43.26 -30.92
N ARG A 549 -33.21 -43.52 -31.87
CA ARG A 549 -33.23 -42.87 -33.20
C ARG A 549 -34.53 -43.16 -33.96
N LYS A 550 -35.01 -44.42 -33.96
CA LYS A 550 -36.28 -44.78 -34.63
C LYS A 550 -37.48 -44.04 -34.01
N ALA A 551 -37.47 -43.87 -32.69
CA ALA A 551 -38.51 -43.10 -31.99
C ALA A 551 -38.41 -41.58 -32.24
N ALA A 552 -37.20 -41.02 -32.33
CA ALA A 552 -36.98 -39.60 -32.63
C ALA A 552 -37.29 -39.24 -34.10
N GLY A 553 -37.17 -40.19 -35.03
CA GLY A 553 -37.54 -40.02 -36.44
C GLY A 553 -39.04 -40.15 -36.74
N GLY A 554 -39.88 -40.44 -35.74
CA GLY A 554 -41.34 -40.53 -35.87
C GLY A 554 -42.10 -39.22 -35.60
N PHE A 555 -41.40 -38.12 -35.37
CA PHE A 555 -41.94 -36.77 -35.18
C PHE A 555 -41.47 -35.81 -36.29
N GLY A 556 -41.38 -36.33 -37.52
CA GLY A 556 -41.12 -35.54 -38.74
C GLY A 556 -42.40 -35.25 -39.47
#